data_AF-A0A7D9L4T5-F1
#
_entry.id   AF-A0A7D9L4T5-F1
#
_cell.length_a   1.000
_cell.length_b   1.000
_cell.length_c   1.000
_cell.angle_alpha   90.00
_cell.angle_beta   90.00
_cell.angle_gamma   90.00
#
_symmetry.space_group_name_H-M   'P 1'
#
loop_
_entity.id
_entity.type
_entity.pdbx_description
1 polymer ?
#
loop_
_entity_poly.entity_id
_entity_poly.type
_entity_poly.pdbx_seq_one_letter_code
_entity_poly.pdbx_strand_id
1 'polypeptide(L)'
;MAFFRYFLRGTFYFIALPTLSFTALRFAKAENPEFKNRAEKIPRIAVVGSGIGGSATAHFLRDILGENAQISVFEKADRVGGRLATLDFAGDTFESGGSIIHPRNLYMKKFVEILGMETNSASGGIFSLYDGNNIIFSTSSWSWLTSLKLFWRYGFSLVKMEQATKNLLNKFENIYKLQDNGEIFQSVPELLQAMCKSEEFYRLTQITAREYLSEQGLSELLIDELVTAITRINYGQSTNVNAFTG
;
A
#
# COMPACT_ATOMS: atom_id res chain seq x y z
N MET A 1 3.90 6.47 3.49
CA MET A 1 4.54 5.70 4.57
C MET A 1 6.04 5.94 4.81
N ALA A 2 6.74 6.78 4.03
CA ALA A 2 8.02 7.35 4.47
C ALA A 2 7.86 8.31 5.68
N PHE A 3 6.67 8.92 5.80
CA PHE A 3 6.25 9.85 6.85
C PHE A 3 6.37 9.31 8.30
N PHE A 4 6.20 7.99 8.52
CA PHE A 4 6.35 7.36 9.85
C PHE A 4 7.73 6.74 10.09
N ARG A 5 8.56 6.58 9.04
CA ARG A 5 9.91 5.99 9.18
C ARG A 5 10.84 6.84 10.04
N TYR A 6 10.59 8.15 10.15
CA TYR A 6 11.31 9.02 11.09
C TYR A 6 10.77 8.94 12.53
N PHE A 7 9.51 8.55 12.73
CA PHE A 7 8.87 8.48 14.05
C PHE A 7 9.37 7.29 14.89
N LEU A 8 9.73 6.16 14.25
CA LEU A 8 10.16 4.93 14.93
C LEU A 8 11.67 4.68 14.99
N ARG A 9 12.50 5.49 14.32
CA ARG A 9 13.96 5.33 14.39
C ARG A 9 14.59 5.85 15.70
N GLY A 10 13.80 6.48 16.58
CA GLY A 10 14.29 7.19 17.76
C GLY A 10 14.33 6.41 19.07
N THR A 11 13.77 5.19 19.16
CA THR A 11 13.70 4.50 20.46
C THR A 11 13.79 2.98 20.30
N PHE A 12 14.72 2.37 21.04
CA PHE A 12 15.02 0.94 21.17
C PHE A 12 15.96 0.33 20.12
N TYR A 13 17.27 0.54 20.35
CA TYR A 13 18.29 -0.45 20.00
C TYR A 13 18.13 -1.67 20.93
N PHE A 14 17.74 -2.82 20.39
CA PHE A 14 18.08 -4.12 20.96
C PHE A 14 18.73 -4.97 19.88
N ILE A 15 19.91 -5.46 20.21
CA ILE A 15 20.78 -6.32 19.40
C ILE A 15 20.07 -7.66 19.20
N ALA A 16 19.91 -8.09 17.94
CA ALA A 16 19.63 -9.48 17.61
C ALA A 16 20.55 -9.90 16.45
N LEU A 17 21.43 -10.85 16.76
CA LEU A 17 22.33 -11.54 15.84
C LEU A 17 21.55 -12.44 14.85
N PRO A 18 22.11 -12.74 13.67
CA PRO A 18 21.39 -13.44 12.61
C PRO A 18 21.42 -14.95 12.83
N THR A 19 20.26 -15.60 12.75
CA THR A 19 20.18 -17.03 12.43
C THR A 19 19.72 -17.18 10.99
N LEU A 20 20.67 -17.59 10.15
CA LEU A 20 20.43 -18.09 8.80
C LEU A 20 19.56 -19.35 8.87
N SER A 21 18.40 -19.32 8.23
CA SER A 21 17.72 -20.53 7.78
C SER A 21 17.37 -20.37 6.31
N PHE A 22 18.17 -20.99 5.45
CA PHE A 22 17.84 -21.22 4.06
C PHE A 22 16.86 -22.39 4.01
N THR A 23 15.60 -22.12 3.69
CA THR A 23 14.69 -23.15 3.20
C THR A 23 14.22 -22.71 1.82
N ALA A 24 14.78 -23.36 0.80
CA ALA A 24 14.35 -23.18 -0.58
C ALA A 24 12.90 -23.66 -0.72
N LEU A 25 11.95 -22.74 -0.90
CA LEU A 25 10.62 -23.09 -1.37
C LEU A 25 10.72 -23.58 -2.81
N ARG A 26 10.57 -24.89 -3.00
CA ARG A 26 10.22 -25.45 -4.30
C ARG A 26 8.73 -25.20 -4.52
N PHE A 27 8.40 -24.37 -5.51
CA PHE A 27 7.05 -24.33 -6.06
C PHE A 27 6.77 -25.69 -6.73
N ALA A 28 6.01 -26.54 -6.05
CA ALA A 28 5.45 -27.72 -6.68
C ALA A 28 4.25 -27.27 -7.52
N LYS A 29 4.43 -27.29 -8.85
CA LYS A 29 3.32 -27.17 -9.81
C LYS A 29 2.35 -28.32 -9.53
N ALA A 30 1.15 -28.02 -9.04
CA ALA A 30 0.10 -29.02 -8.94
C ALA A 30 -0.33 -29.41 -10.36
N GLU A 31 0.26 -30.48 -10.90
CA GLU A 31 -0.20 -31.07 -12.16
C GLU A 31 -1.46 -31.87 -11.89
N ASN A 32 -2.61 -31.32 -12.29
CA ASN A 32 -3.87 -32.05 -12.32
C ASN A 32 -3.86 -33.03 -13.51
N PRO A 33 -3.90 -34.36 -13.29
CA PRO A 33 -3.69 -35.36 -14.34
C PRO A 33 -4.82 -35.44 -15.39
N GLU A 34 -5.95 -34.77 -15.19
CA GLU A 34 -7.09 -34.80 -16.12
C GLU A 34 -6.91 -33.96 -17.41
N PHE A 35 -5.87 -33.13 -17.51
CA PHE A 35 -5.67 -32.26 -18.69
C PHE A 35 -4.84 -32.88 -19.84
N LYS A 36 -4.40 -34.14 -19.74
CA LYS A 36 -3.39 -34.74 -20.64
C LYS A 36 -3.81 -35.06 -22.09
N ASN A 37 -5.01 -34.73 -22.55
CA ASN A 37 -5.46 -35.15 -23.90
C ASN A 37 -6.24 -34.10 -24.72
N ARG A 38 -6.00 -32.80 -24.52
CA ARG A 38 -6.32 -31.78 -25.52
C ARG A 38 -5.02 -31.34 -26.17
N ALA A 39 -4.94 -31.36 -27.51
CA ALA A 39 -3.87 -30.65 -28.22
C ALA A 39 -3.69 -29.28 -27.56
N GLU A 40 -2.51 -28.98 -27.01
CA GLU A 40 -2.27 -27.84 -26.13
C GLU A 40 -2.71 -26.55 -26.84
N LYS A 41 -3.95 -26.15 -26.59
CA LYS A 41 -4.52 -24.97 -27.22
C LYS A 41 -3.81 -23.81 -26.55
N ILE A 42 -2.92 -23.16 -27.31
CA ILE A 42 -2.19 -21.97 -26.86
C ILE A 42 -3.21 -21.00 -26.22
N PRO A 43 -3.10 -20.72 -24.91
CA PRO A 43 -4.02 -19.80 -24.25
C PRO A 43 -3.92 -18.42 -24.90
N ARG A 44 -5.06 -17.84 -25.29
CA ARG A 44 -5.16 -16.49 -25.85
C ARG A 44 -5.93 -15.61 -24.89
N ILE A 45 -5.27 -14.60 -24.33
CA ILE A 45 -5.84 -13.73 -23.30
C ILE A 45 -5.78 -12.28 -23.76
N ALA A 46 -6.91 -11.59 -23.63
CA ALA A 46 -7.01 -10.15 -23.79
C ALA A 46 -7.04 -9.47 -22.42
N VAL A 47 -6.11 -8.55 -22.17
CA VAL A 47 -6.10 -7.67 -21.00
C VAL A 47 -6.50 -6.27 -21.47
N VAL A 48 -7.51 -5.67 -20.86
CA VAL A 48 -7.99 -4.32 -21.22
C VAL A 48 -7.50 -3.32 -20.19
N GLY A 49 -6.71 -2.36 -20.65
CA GLY A 49 -6.02 -1.34 -19.85
C GLY A 49 -4.55 -1.70 -19.59
N SER A 50 -3.66 -0.74 -19.80
CA SER A 50 -2.20 -0.87 -19.61
C SER A 50 -1.67 -0.10 -18.38
N GLY A 51 -2.56 0.21 -17.43
CA GLY A 51 -2.17 0.74 -16.12
C GLY A 51 -1.57 -0.34 -15.22
N ILE A 52 -1.17 0.03 -14.00
CA ILE A 52 -0.50 -0.89 -13.06
C ILE A 52 -1.24 -2.22 -12.85
N GLY A 53 -2.58 -2.19 -12.79
CA GLY A 53 -3.39 -3.40 -12.67
C GLY A 53 -3.28 -4.31 -13.90
N GLY A 54 -3.46 -3.77 -15.11
CA GLY A 54 -3.39 -4.54 -16.34
C GLY A 54 -1.99 -5.04 -16.67
N SER A 55 -0.96 -4.22 -16.47
CA SER A 55 0.43 -4.62 -16.63
C SER A 55 0.85 -5.70 -15.63
N ALA A 56 0.42 -5.59 -14.37
CA ALA A 56 0.63 -6.65 -13.36
C ALA A 56 -0.10 -7.93 -13.74
N THR A 57 -1.36 -7.85 -14.21
CA THR A 57 -2.11 -9.02 -14.70
C THR A 57 -1.38 -9.68 -15.87
N ALA A 58 -0.92 -8.92 -16.86
CA ALA A 58 -0.19 -9.46 -18.00
C ALA A 58 1.11 -10.16 -17.57
N HIS A 59 1.86 -9.57 -16.62
CA HIS A 59 3.06 -10.17 -16.05
C HIS A 59 2.75 -11.50 -15.33
N PHE A 60 1.79 -11.52 -14.41
CA PHE A 60 1.46 -12.75 -13.67
C PHE A 60 0.84 -13.83 -14.57
N LEU A 61 0.08 -13.45 -15.60
CA LEU A 61 -0.40 -14.41 -16.60
C LEU A 61 0.75 -15.04 -17.38
N ARG A 62 1.79 -14.26 -17.73
CA ARG A 62 3.00 -14.80 -18.37
C ARG A 62 3.70 -15.79 -17.45
N ASP A 63 3.86 -15.47 -16.17
CA ASP A 63 4.50 -16.36 -15.18
C ASP A 63 3.73 -17.68 -15.01
N ILE A 64 2.39 -17.63 -14.98
CA ILE A 64 1.53 -18.79 -14.76
C ILE A 64 1.40 -19.68 -16.01
N LEU A 65 1.22 -19.06 -17.19
CA LEU A 65 0.88 -19.77 -18.42
C LEU A 65 2.11 -20.10 -19.29
N GLY A 66 3.28 -19.52 -18.98
CA GLY A 66 4.52 -19.72 -19.71
C GLY A 66 4.61 -18.96 -21.03
N GLU A 67 5.75 -19.06 -21.70
CA GLU A 67 6.09 -18.28 -22.91
C GLU A 67 5.16 -18.51 -24.11
N ASN A 68 4.55 -19.69 -24.19
CA ASN A 68 3.69 -20.03 -25.32
C ASN A 68 2.35 -19.27 -25.30
N ALA A 69 1.90 -18.77 -24.14
CA ALA A 69 0.64 -18.05 -24.06
C ALA A 69 0.66 -16.75 -24.88
N GLN A 70 -0.41 -16.50 -25.63
CA GLN A 70 -0.60 -15.25 -26.36
C GLN A 70 -1.37 -14.27 -25.47
N ILE A 71 -0.69 -13.24 -24.97
CA ILE A 71 -1.27 -12.20 -24.11
C ILE A 71 -1.27 -10.89 -24.90
N SER A 72 -2.45 -10.33 -25.13
CA SER A 72 -2.63 -9.04 -25.81
C SER A 72 -3.15 -8.01 -24.82
N VAL A 73 -2.44 -6.90 -24.67
CA VAL A 73 -2.85 -5.77 -23.82
C VAL A 73 -3.41 -4.67 -24.71
N PHE A 74 -4.65 -4.26 -24.45
CA PHE A 74 -5.34 -3.21 -25.20
C PHE A 74 -5.42 -1.95 -24.35
N GLU A 75 -4.90 -0.85 -24.87
CA GLU A 75 -4.99 0.47 -24.24
C GLU A 75 -5.73 1.43 -25.17
N LYS A 76 -6.62 2.25 -24.61
CA LYS A 76 -7.36 3.25 -25.38
C LYS A 76 -6.54 4.51 -25.60
N ALA A 77 -5.68 4.84 -24.65
CA ALA A 77 -4.79 5.99 -24.73
C ALA A 77 -3.61 5.70 -25.67
N ASP A 78 -2.98 6.77 -26.14
CA ASP A 78 -1.72 6.75 -26.88
C ASP A 78 -0.49 6.44 -26.01
N ARG A 79 -0.70 6.22 -24.70
CA ARG A 79 0.34 5.95 -23.71
C ARG A 79 -0.07 4.84 -22.75
N VAL A 80 0.92 4.17 -22.18
CA VAL A 80 0.75 3.20 -21.10
C VAL A 80 0.78 3.85 -19.71
N GLY A 81 0.60 3.04 -18.66
CA GLY A 81 0.73 3.48 -17.25
C GLY A 81 -0.58 3.92 -16.59
N GLY A 82 -1.60 4.26 -17.40
CA GLY A 82 -2.93 4.61 -16.92
C GLY A 82 -2.91 5.83 -16.00
N ARG A 83 -3.31 5.65 -14.74
CA ARG A 83 -3.31 6.71 -13.71
C ARG A 83 -1.93 7.07 -13.17
N LEU A 84 -0.92 6.24 -13.43
CA LEU A 84 0.48 6.60 -13.21
C LEU A 84 0.93 7.33 -14.47
N ALA A 85 1.23 8.61 -14.32
CA ALA A 85 1.56 9.46 -15.44
C ALA A 85 2.56 10.51 -14.99
N THR A 86 3.45 10.87 -15.90
CA THR A 86 4.42 11.93 -15.68
C THR A 86 4.06 13.13 -16.54
N LEU A 87 4.32 14.32 -16.02
CA LEU A 87 4.13 15.59 -16.69
C LEU A 87 5.47 16.32 -16.73
N ASP A 88 5.85 16.81 -17.89
CA ASP A 88 7.02 17.67 -18.03
C ASP A 88 6.59 19.12 -17.80
N PHE A 89 7.19 19.77 -16.80
CA PHE A 89 6.92 21.15 -16.44
C PHE A 89 8.21 21.86 -16.06
N ALA A 90 8.45 23.04 -16.63
CA ALA A 90 9.63 23.87 -16.34
C ALA A 90 11.00 23.16 -16.48
N GLY A 91 11.09 22.15 -17.36
CA GLY A 91 12.33 21.38 -17.59
C GLY A 91 12.51 20.16 -16.67
N ASP A 92 11.58 19.95 -15.74
CA ASP A 92 11.56 18.79 -14.83
C ASP A 92 10.36 17.88 -15.14
N THR A 93 10.49 16.60 -14.79
CA THR A 93 9.42 15.60 -14.94
C THR A 93 8.80 15.29 -13.57
N PHE A 94 7.48 15.43 -13.45
CA PHE A 94 6.73 15.25 -12.21
C PHE A 94 5.73 14.10 -12.32
N GLU A 95 5.64 13.26 -11.29
CA GLU A 95 4.56 12.28 -11.16
C GLU A 95 3.23 13.01 -10.88
N SER A 96 2.23 12.79 -11.72
CA SER A 96 0.89 13.37 -11.59
C SER A 96 -0.14 12.41 -10.99
N GLY A 97 0.28 11.20 -10.62
CA GLY A 97 -0.55 10.16 -10.05
C GLY A 97 0.04 9.56 -8.77
N GLY A 98 0.44 8.29 -8.83
CA GLY A 98 0.84 7.51 -7.66
C GLY A 98 2.27 7.82 -7.23
N SER A 99 2.45 8.52 -6.12
CA SER A 99 3.75 9.04 -5.69
C SER A 99 4.42 8.27 -4.54
N ILE A 100 3.73 7.30 -3.93
CA ILE A 100 4.22 6.60 -2.72
C ILE A 100 3.93 5.11 -2.77
N ILE A 101 4.96 4.29 -2.58
CA ILE A 101 4.85 2.84 -2.33
C ILE A 101 5.08 2.57 -0.83
N HIS A 102 4.15 1.87 -0.19
CA HIS A 102 4.34 1.42 1.18
C HIS A 102 5.28 0.19 1.23
N PRO A 103 6.27 0.13 2.16
CA PRO A 103 7.11 -1.05 2.35
C PRO A 103 6.42 -2.41 2.63
N ARG A 104 5.13 -2.42 3.00
CA ARG A 104 4.33 -3.64 3.23
C ARG A 104 3.52 -4.04 1.99
N ASN A 105 3.64 -3.27 0.89
CA ASN A 105 3.15 -3.68 -0.41
C ASN A 105 4.21 -4.58 -1.08
N LEU A 106 4.07 -5.90 -0.90
CA LEU A 106 5.08 -6.87 -1.33
C LEU A 106 5.19 -6.95 -2.86
N TYR A 107 4.08 -6.82 -3.58
CA TYR A 107 4.09 -6.83 -5.05
C TYR A 107 4.77 -5.61 -5.63
N MET A 108 4.47 -4.41 -5.14
CA MET A 108 5.16 -3.21 -5.62
C MET A 108 6.66 -3.24 -5.30
N LYS A 109 7.05 -3.79 -4.14
CA LYS A 109 8.47 -4.02 -3.83
C LYS A 109 9.13 -5.00 -4.82
N LYS A 110 8.46 -6.10 -5.12
CA LYS A 110 8.94 -7.09 -6.10
C LYS A 110 9.07 -6.47 -7.50
N PHE A 111 8.13 -5.61 -7.91
CA PHE A 111 8.23 -4.90 -9.19
C PHE A 111 9.39 -3.91 -9.23
N VAL A 112 9.65 -3.18 -8.15
CA VAL A 112 10.84 -2.31 -8.05
C VAL A 112 12.12 -3.13 -8.27
N GLU A 113 12.21 -4.31 -7.64
CA GLU A 113 13.37 -5.20 -7.76
C GLU A 113 13.52 -5.78 -9.18
N ILE A 114 12.47 -6.37 -9.75
CA ILE A 114 12.52 -7.02 -11.07
C ILE A 114 12.79 -6.00 -12.19
N LEU A 115 12.30 -4.78 -12.05
CA LEU A 115 12.52 -3.71 -13.03
C LEU A 115 13.86 -2.99 -12.82
N GLY A 116 14.65 -3.37 -11.80
CA GLY A 116 15.93 -2.72 -11.51
C GLY A 116 15.79 -1.24 -11.14
N MET A 117 14.66 -0.85 -10.54
CA MET A 117 14.38 0.54 -10.20
C MET A 117 15.04 0.92 -8.87
N GLU A 118 15.61 2.12 -8.82
CA GLU A 118 16.11 2.70 -7.59
C GLU A 118 14.98 3.32 -6.77
N THR A 119 15.10 3.26 -5.44
CA THR A 119 14.14 3.93 -4.55
C THR A 119 14.68 5.29 -4.14
N ASN A 120 13.95 6.34 -4.50
CA ASN A 120 14.25 7.68 -3.99
C ASN A 120 13.89 7.76 -2.50
N SER A 121 14.83 8.26 -1.70
CA SER A 121 14.54 8.63 -0.32
C SER A 121 13.84 10.00 -0.31
N ALA A 122 12.89 10.19 0.61
CA ALA A 122 12.24 11.48 0.77
C ALA A 122 13.31 12.54 1.06
N SER A 123 13.32 13.62 0.27
CA SER A 123 14.18 14.78 0.52
C SER A 123 13.87 15.37 1.88
N GLY A 124 14.91 15.66 2.67
CA GLY A 124 14.76 16.31 3.97
C GLY A 124 14.07 17.67 3.84
N GLY A 125 13.41 18.13 4.91
CA GLY A 125 12.73 19.42 4.92
C GLY A 125 11.96 19.68 6.21
N ILE A 126 11.56 20.94 6.39
CA ILE A 126 10.63 21.34 7.45
C ILE A 126 9.21 21.15 6.92
N PHE A 127 8.45 20.30 7.59
CA PHE A 127 7.04 20.10 7.34
C PHE A 127 6.23 20.99 8.28
N SER A 128 5.18 21.63 7.75
CA SER A 128 4.27 22.45 8.56
C SER A 128 2.81 22.10 8.28
N LEU A 129 1.99 22.09 9.33
CA LEU A 129 0.54 22.00 9.25
C LEU A 129 -0.03 23.42 9.25
N TYR A 130 -0.88 23.70 8.27
CA TYR A 130 -1.56 24.97 8.09
C TYR A 130 -3.07 24.75 8.19
N ASP A 131 -3.75 25.50 9.06
CA ASP A 131 -5.18 25.35 9.32
C ASP A 131 -6.07 26.21 8.38
N GLY A 132 -5.45 26.96 7.48
CA GLY A 132 -6.13 27.94 6.62
C GLY A 132 -5.91 29.40 7.05
N ASN A 133 -5.41 29.64 8.27
CA ASN A 133 -5.09 30.96 8.79
C ASN A 133 -3.65 31.02 9.32
N ASN A 134 -3.23 30.03 10.11
CA ASN A 134 -1.95 29.99 10.81
C ASN A 134 -1.24 28.65 10.63
N ILE A 135 0.08 28.68 10.78
CA ILE A 135 0.88 27.45 10.94
C ILE A 135 0.70 26.96 12.38
N ILE A 136 0.02 25.83 12.54
CA ILE A 136 -0.33 25.26 13.86
C ILE A 136 0.73 24.27 14.38
N PHE A 137 1.57 23.76 13.50
CA PHE A 137 2.67 22.86 13.83
C PHE A 137 3.75 22.94 12.75
N SER A 138 5.02 22.89 13.16
CA SER A 138 6.16 22.70 12.25
C SER A 138 7.17 21.73 12.85
N THR A 139 7.70 20.84 12.01
CA THR A 139 8.86 20.03 12.38
C THR A 139 10.09 20.91 12.59
N SER A 140 11.08 20.37 13.30
CA SER A 140 12.38 20.99 13.47
C SER A 140 13.43 20.21 12.69
N SER A 141 14.55 20.84 12.36
CA SER A 141 15.74 20.16 11.83
C SER A 141 16.24 19.08 12.79
N TRP A 142 15.89 19.15 14.09
CA TRP A 142 16.23 18.15 15.08
C TRP A 142 15.05 17.21 15.33
N SER A 143 15.21 15.92 15.00
CA SER A 143 14.15 14.91 15.11
C SER A 143 13.58 14.78 16.53
N TRP A 144 14.42 14.85 17.56
CA TRP A 144 13.96 14.72 18.95
C TRP A 144 13.06 15.89 19.39
N LEU A 145 13.35 17.12 18.91
CA LEU A 145 12.48 18.28 19.12
C LEU A 145 11.15 18.10 18.42
N THR A 146 11.16 17.55 17.20
CA THR A 146 9.93 17.21 16.48
C THR A 146 9.10 16.19 17.26
N SER A 147 9.71 15.12 17.77
CA SER A 147 9.02 14.12 18.59
C SER A 147 8.43 14.72 19.86
N LEU A 148 9.17 15.58 20.56
CA LEU A 148 8.67 16.27 21.75
C LEU A 148 7.48 17.18 21.42
N LYS A 149 7.56 17.99 20.34
CA LYS A 149 6.45 18.84 19.90
C LYS A 149 5.20 18.02 19.54
N LEU A 150 5.38 16.91 18.82
CA LEU A 150 4.30 16.00 18.45
C LEU A 150 3.64 15.40 19.69
N PHE A 151 4.44 14.91 20.63
CA PHE A 151 3.93 14.35 21.88
C PHE A 151 3.23 15.42 22.73
N TRP A 152 3.77 16.64 22.81
CA TRP A 152 3.15 17.74 23.53
C TRP A 152 1.78 18.12 22.95
N ARG A 153 1.63 18.08 21.62
CA ARG A 153 0.39 18.45 20.94
C ARG A 153 -0.66 17.34 20.93
N TYR A 154 -0.25 16.12 20.63
CA TYR A 154 -1.17 15.00 20.36
C TYR A 154 -1.15 13.90 21.43
N GLY A 155 -0.16 13.93 22.33
CA GLY A 155 -0.02 12.96 23.41
C GLY A 155 0.01 11.51 22.95
N PHE A 156 -0.62 10.64 23.74
CA PHE A 156 -0.75 9.21 23.45
C PHE A 156 -1.64 8.89 22.24
N SER A 157 -2.36 9.86 21.66
CA SER A 157 -3.16 9.62 20.45
C SER A 157 -2.29 9.18 19.26
N LEU A 158 -1.02 9.61 19.21
CA LEU A 158 -0.06 9.15 18.19
C LEU A 158 0.24 7.65 18.32
N VAL A 159 0.40 7.16 19.56
CA VAL A 159 0.65 5.75 19.84
C VAL A 159 -0.56 4.90 19.47
N LYS A 160 -1.77 5.36 19.81
CA LYS A 160 -3.02 4.68 19.42
C LYS A 160 -3.20 4.62 17.90
N MET A 161 -2.91 5.72 17.19
CA MET A 161 -2.96 5.74 15.72
C MET A 161 -1.98 4.74 15.10
N GLU A 162 -0.76 4.67 15.62
CA GLU A 162 0.23 3.71 15.17
C GLU A 162 -0.21 2.26 15.43
N GLN A 163 -0.77 1.99 16.62
CA GLN A 163 -1.27 0.67 16.99
C GLN A 163 -2.45 0.25 16.11
N ALA A 164 -3.43 1.14 15.89
CA ALA A 164 -4.56 0.90 15.00
C ALA A 164 -4.08 0.57 13.57
N THR A 165 -3.18 1.39 13.03
CA THR A 165 -2.61 1.19 11.68
C THR A 165 -1.85 -0.14 11.59
N LYS A 166 -1.01 -0.46 12.59
CA LYS A 166 -0.25 -1.73 12.63
C LYS A 166 -1.19 -2.93 12.68
N ASN A 167 -2.24 -2.88 13.51
CA ASN A 167 -3.21 -3.96 13.63
C ASN A 167 -3.93 -4.23 12.30
N LEU A 168 -4.37 -3.18 11.61
CA LEU A 168 -4.99 -3.32 10.29
C LEU A 168 -4.01 -3.91 9.27
N LEU A 169 -2.80 -3.37 9.17
CA LEU A 169 -1.80 -3.85 8.21
C LEU A 169 -1.36 -5.30 8.49
N ASN A 170 -1.29 -5.72 9.76
CA ASN A 170 -0.98 -7.11 10.12
C ASN A 170 -2.06 -8.09 9.62
N LYS A 171 -3.33 -7.69 9.68
CA LYS A 171 -4.43 -8.47 9.10
C LYS A 171 -4.41 -8.39 7.57
N PHE A 172 -4.14 -7.20 7.02
CA PHE A 172 -4.11 -6.97 5.58
C PHE A 172 -3.09 -7.87 4.88
N GLU A 173 -1.90 -8.05 5.46
CA GLU A 173 -0.85 -8.91 4.90
C GLU A 173 -1.24 -10.39 4.75
N ASN A 174 -2.32 -10.85 5.39
CA ASN A 174 -2.81 -12.21 5.16
C ASN A 174 -3.20 -12.44 3.69
N ILE A 175 -3.53 -11.38 2.93
CA ILE A 175 -3.80 -11.47 1.50
C ILE A 175 -2.72 -12.22 0.73
N TYR A 176 -1.44 -12.00 1.07
CA TYR A 176 -0.34 -12.63 0.37
C TYR A 176 -0.31 -14.14 0.61
N LYS A 177 -0.63 -14.59 1.83
CA LYS A 177 -0.73 -16.02 2.13
C LYS A 177 -1.90 -16.68 1.40
N LEU A 178 -3.06 -16.02 1.37
CA LEU A 178 -4.23 -16.51 0.64
C LEU A 178 -3.89 -16.66 -0.86
N GLN A 179 -3.20 -15.68 -1.42
CA GLN A 179 -2.75 -15.70 -2.83
C GLN A 179 -1.69 -16.77 -3.10
N ASP A 180 -0.70 -16.94 -2.22
CA ASP A 180 0.33 -17.98 -2.33
C ASP A 180 -0.28 -19.40 -2.26
N ASN A 181 -1.37 -19.56 -1.50
CA ASN A 181 -2.14 -20.80 -1.42
C ASN A 181 -3.06 -21.04 -2.63
N GLY A 182 -3.18 -20.08 -3.56
CA GLY A 182 -4.10 -20.15 -4.69
C GLY A 182 -5.58 -20.03 -4.30
N GLU A 183 -5.90 -19.41 -3.16
CA GLU A 183 -7.27 -19.21 -2.73
C GLU A 183 -7.98 -18.19 -3.64
N ILE A 184 -9.22 -18.50 -4.00
CA ILE A 184 -10.06 -17.67 -4.87
C ILE A 184 -11.37 -17.33 -4.16
N PHE A 185 -11.87 -16.13 -4.42
CA PHE A 185 -13.07 -15.60 -3.78
C PHE A 185 -14.07 -15.17 -4.86
N GLN A 186 -15.35 -15.44 -4.63
CA GLN A 186 -16.43 -15.11 -5.56
C GLN A 186 -16.90 -13.66 -5.39
N SER A 187 -16.56 -13.02 -4.26
CA SER A 187 -16.97 -11.64 -3.98
C SER A 187 -15.94 -10.88 -3.14
N VAL A 188 -16.01 -9.54 -3.19
CA VAL A 188 -15.16 -8.67 -2.35
C VAL A 188 -15.41 -8.89 -0.85
N PRO A 189 -16.65 -8.99 -0.34
CA PRO A 189 -16.88 -9.28 1.08
C PRO A 189 -16.23 -10.58 1.54
N GLU A 190 -16.33 -11.65 0.74
CA GLU A 190 -15.70 -12.95 1.04
C GLU A 190 -14.16 -12.82 1.13
N LEU A 191 -13.55 -12.08 0.20
CA LEU A 191 -12.12 -11.78 0.26
C LEU A 191 -11.73 -11.00 1.53
N LEU A 192 -12.47 -9.94 1.85
CA LEU A 192 -12.19 -9.10 3.03
C LEU A 192 -12.35 -9.90 4.32
N GLN A 193 -13.36 -10.77 4.38
CA GLN A 193 -13.59 -11.67 5.50
C GLN A 193 -12.44 -12.67 5.65
N ALA A 194 -11.96 -13.26 4.56
CA ALA A 194 -10.82 -14.18 4.59
C ALA A 194 -9.51 -13.50 5.06
N MET A 195 -9.26 -12.25 4.63
CA MET A 195 -8.07 -11.49 5.03
C MET A 195 -7.99 -11.24 6.54
N CYS A 196 -9.11 -10.87 7.17
CA CYS A 196 -9.13 -10.52 8.60
C CYS A 196 -9.80 -11.55 9.51
N LYS A 197 -10.28 -12.66 8.96
CA LYS A 197 -11.00 -13.75 9.64
C LYS A 197 -12.21 -13.27 10.45
N SER A 198 -12.84 -12.19 10.02
CA SER A 198 -13.98 -11.54 10.67
C SER A 198 -14.69 -10.58 9.69
N GLU A 199 -15.79 -9.96 10.11
CA GLU A 199 -16.48 -8.92 9.32
C GLU A 199 -15.82 -7.54 9.41
N GLU A 200 -14.71 -7.40 10.13
CA GLU A 200 -14.09 -6.11 10.44
C GLU A 200 -13.77 -5.32 9.17
N PHE A 201 -13.04 -5.90 8.21
CA PHE A 201 -12.65 -5.19 7.00
C PHE A 201 -13.85 -4.79 6.15
N TYR A 202 -14.87 -5.64 6.05
CA TYR A 202 -16.11 -5.25 5.37
C TYR A 202 -16.78 -4.08 6.09
N ARG A 203 -16.90 -4.11 7.43
CA ARG A 203 -17.42 -2.99 8.22
C ARG A 203 -16.66 -1.69 7.96
N LEU A 204 -15.32 -1.74 7.85
CA LEU A 204 -14.50 -0.55 7.57
C LEU A 204 -14.79 0.08 6.20
N THR A 205 -15.36 -0.67 5.25
CA THR A 205 -15.85 -0.09 3.98
C THR A 205 -17.17 0.67 4.12
N GLN A 206 -17.89 0.45 5.23
CA GLN A 206 -19.24 0.98 5.48
C GLN A 206 -19.26 2.15 6.47
N ILE A 207 -18.21 2.32 7.27
CA ILE A 207 -18.07 3.42 8.24
C ILE A 207 -17.02 4.43 7.81
N THR A 208 -17.08 5.64 8.36
CA THR A 208 -16.11 6.69 8.05
C THR A 208 -14.77 6.46 8.77
N ALA A 209 -13.67 6.98 8.19
CA ALA A 209 -12.36 6.96 8.82
C ALA A 209 -12.38 7.69 10.17
N ARG A 210 -13.10 8.81 10.30
CA ARG A 210 -13.30 9.50 11.58
C ARG A 210 -13.93 8.59 12.62
N GLU A 211 -15.06 7.97 12.30
CA GLU A 211 -15.78 7.07 13.21
C GLU A 211 -14.88 5.95 13.72
N TYR A 212 -14.20 5.25 12.81
CA TYR A 212 -13.26 4.19 13.19
C TYR A 212 -12.13 4.70 14.11
N LEU A 213 -11.52 5.84 13.77
CA LEU A 213 -10.40 6.39 14.53
C LEU A 213 -10.82 6.88 15.92
N SER A 214 -12.01 7.47 16.04
CA SER A 214 -12.60 7.83 17.33
C SER A 214 -12.91 6.59 18.17
N GLU A 215 -13.42 5.50 17.58
CA GLU A 215 -13.58 4.20 18.27
C GLU A 215 -12.24 3.61 18.75
N GLN A 216 -11.15 3.81 18.01
CA GLN A 216 -9.79 3.44 18.45
C GLN A 216 -9.23 4.38 19.54
N GLY A 217 -10.00 5.39 19.95
CA GLY A 217 -9.68 6.30 21.04
C GLY A 217 -8.68 7.39 20.67
N LEU A 218 -8.55 7.73 19.39
CA LEU A 218 -7.78 8.88 18.94
C LEU A 218 -8.51 10.17 19.33
N SER A 219 -7.75 11.24 19.60
CA SER A 219 -8.33 12.54 19.92
C SER A 219 -8.86 13.25 18.67
N GLU A 220 -9.97 13.97 18.81
CA GLU A 220 -10.53 14.79 17.72
C GLU A 220 -9.48 15.76 17.17
N LEU A 221 -8.63 16.35 18.02
CA LEU A 221 -7.54 17.24 17.61
C LEU A 221 -6.57 16.56 16.63
N LEU A 222 -6.14 15.33 16.90
CA LEU A 222 -5.24 14.61 16.00
C LEU A 222 -5.95 14.23 14.69
N ILE A 223 -7.24 13.90 14.74
CA ILE A 223 -8.04 13.57 13.55
C ILE A 223 -8.24 14.82 12.68
N ASP A 224 -8.60 15.96 13.27
CA ASP A 224 -8.87 17.21 12.58
C ASP A 224 -7.63 17.82 11.95
N GLU A 225 -6.47 17.69 12.58
CA GLU A 225 -5.25 18.30 12.09
C GLU A 225 -4.43 17.33 11.25
N LEU A 226 -3.94 16.24 11.86
CA LEU A 226 -2.97 15.36 11.23
C LEU A 226 -3.62 14.40 10.24
N VAL A 227 -4.67 13.69 10.66
CA VAL A 227 -5.34 12.70 9.80
C VAL A 227 -6.01 13.39 8.62
N THR A 228 -6.73 14.48 8.86
CA THR A 228 -7.36 15.25 7.78
C THR A 228 -6.34 15.79 6.78
N ALA A 229 -5.18 16.29 7.23
CA ALA A 229 -4.11 16.70 6.32
C ALA A 229 -3.63 15.52 5.45
N ILE A 230 -3.40 14.36 6.06
CA ILE A 230 -2.99 13.15 5.34
C ILE A 230 -4.04 12.74 4.30
N THR A 231 -5.33 12.67 4.68
CA THR A 231 -6.40 12.26 3.76
C THR A 231 -6.57 13.26 2.61
N ARG A 232 -6.46 14.57 2.88
CA ARG A 232 -6.54 15.61 1.84
C ARG A 232 -5.39 15.54 0.86
N ILE A 233 -4.16 15.34 1.33
CA ILE A 233 -2.98 15.25 0.47
C ILE A 233 -3.03 14.00 -0.43
N ASN A 234 -3.54 12.87 0.06
CA ASN A 234 -3.55 11.62 -0.70
C ASN A 234 -4.80 11.46 -1.59
N TYR A 235 -5.95 11.95 -1.15
CA TYR A 235 -7.24 11.65 -1.81
C TYR A 235 -8.08 12.88 -2.14
N GLY A 236 -7.66 14.09 -1.73
CA GLY A 236 -8.47 15.30 -1.87
C GLY A 236 -9.77 15.24 -1.06
N GLN A 237 -9.84 14.38 -0.04
CA GLN A 237 -11.05 14.13 0.75
C GLN A 237 -10.83 14.42 2.24
N SER A 238 -11.92 14.60 2.98
CA SER A 238 -11.91 14.69 4.45
C SER A 238 -11.92 13.30 5.08
N THR A 239 -11.91 13.24 6.41
CA THR A 239 -12.04 11.99 7.19
C THR A 239 -13.41 11.31 7.09
N ASN A 240 -14.30 11.81 6.23
CA ASN A 240 -15.59 11.19 5.88
C ASN A 240 -15.46 10.07 4.83
N VAL A 241 -14.27 9.84 4.27
CA VAL A 241 -13.99 8.64 3.46
C VAL A 241 -14.22 7.38 4.26
N ASN A 242 -14.42 6.23 3.59
CA ASN A 242 -14.54 4.97 4.31
C ASN A 242 -13.22 4.64 5.07
N ALA A 243 -13.34 3.99 6.23
CA ALA A 243 -12.22 3.67 7.11
C ALA A 243 -11.22 2.65 6.52
N PHE A 244 -11.62 1.92 5.49
CA PHE A 244 -10.73 0.99 4.78
C PHE A 244 -9.85 1.69 3.73
N THR A 245 -10.11 2.96 3.43
CA THR A 245 -9.30 3.76 2.48
C THR A 245 -7.98 4.15 3.16
N GLY A 246 -6.86 3.66 2.63
CA GLY A 246 -5.53 3.92 3.19
C GLY A 246 -4.48 2.93 2.75
#